data_AF-A0A4U3ME92-F1
#
_entry.id   AF-A0A4U3ME92-F1
#
_cell.length_a   1.000
_cell.length_b   1.000
_cell.length_c   1.000
_cell.angle_alpha   90.00
_cell.angle_beta   90.00
_cell.angle_gamma   90.00
#
_symmetry.space_group_name_H-M   'P 1'
#
loop_
_entity.id
_entity.type
_entity.pdbx_description
1 polymer ?
#
loop_
_entity_poly.entity_id
_entity_poly.type
_entity_poly.pdbx_seq_one_letter_code
_entity_poly.pdbx_strand_id
1 'polypeptide(L)'
;MDLQIPALKAAYANGLHPREVVAEVYRRIKARGDDGVWISLRSEEETLAGLPDDPDLPLYGIPFAVKDNIDVAGMPTTVACPDFAYLPERSAPLVDRLVGAGAVLIGKNNLDQFATGLSGSRSPYGSVESPLVKGLISGGSSSGSAVAVSAGLVSFSIGTDTAGSGRVPAVMTGTVGLKPSKGLVSTLGVVPACASLDCPSVFSLNVHDARTVLEIIQGYEQDDPWSRRFDRDTTPIRKIGVIRGDENWTEVLTRLEDLGYELVDVDIAPFLEAGRLLYEGPWVAERWSVLGPFVEAHPESLHPVTAAVLKSGSGVTGAETFRGLHRLRALMAETRRTWAAVDAIAVPTVPRTFTLAEMAEDPIARNSVLGTYTTFANLLDLAGIAVPAGFTSAGRPHGVTLLAPAGADGPLADAAERFHTGRAGATPYRVRTGRTLLAVVGAHRTGHPLHPELRALGATSAGLAHTAGAYRLYDLGDRPGMVRTTDGASIEVELFHLDAAGLGGLLTRIPPPLGLGSVELDDGTHVVGFLCEAHAVADAPDITGYGSWPGYVNARP
;
A
#
# COMPACT_ATOMS: atom_id res chain seq x y z
N MET A 1 15.51 12.57 -0.89
CA MET A 1 14.69 12.62 -2.11
C MET A 1 13.51 11.67 -1.94
N ASP A 2 12.33 12.23 -1.71
CA ASP A 2 11.06 11.49 -1.61
C ASP A 2 10.69 10.92 -2.99
N LEU A 3 10.44 9.60 -3.06
CA LEU A 3 10.14 8.91 -4.31
C LEU A 3 8.62 8.75 -4.56
N GLN A 4 7.76 9.25 -3.67
CA GLN A 4 6.31 9.26 -3.93
C GLN A 4 6.01 10.06 -5.22
N ILE A 5 5.05 9.60 -6.03
CA ILE A 5 4.81 10.14 -7.38
C ILE A 5 4.55 11.66 -7.36
N PRO A 6 3.69 12.21 -6.49
CA PRO A 6 3.50 13.66 -6.39
C PRO A 6 4.77 14.43 -6.01
N ALA A 7 5.65 13.85 -5.19
CA ALA A 7 6.89 14.49 -4.77
C ALA A 7 7.88 14.60 -5.93
N LEU A 8 8.06 13.51 -6.68
CA LEU A 8 8.93 13.51 -7.86
C LEU A 8 8.41 14.43 -8.95
N LYS A 9 7.10 14.41 -9.25
CA LYS A 9 6.50 15.33 -10.21
C LYS A 9 6.73 16.80 -9.84
N ALA A 10 6.54 17.14 -8.56
CA ALA A 10 6.84 18.49 -8.07
C ALA A 10 8.33 18.83 -8.19
N ALA A 11 9.23 17.89 -7.91
CA ALA A 11 10.67 18.11 -8.06
C ALA A 11 11.08 18.30 -9.53
N TYR A 12 10.48 17.53 -10.46
CA TYR A 12 10.72 17.66 -11.90
C TYR A 12 10.25 19.02 -12.43
N ALA A 13 9.09 19.50 -11.98
CA ALA A 13 8.61 20.85 -12.31
C ALA A 13 9.55 21.96 -11.80
N ASN A 14 10.38 21.67 -10.80
CA ASN A 14 11.38 22.58 -10.22
C ASN A 14 12.81 22.31 -10.72
N GLY A 15 12.98 21.52 -11.79
CA GLY A 15 14.25 21.34 -12.49
C GLY A 15 15.05 20.09 -12.12
N LEU A 16 14.57 19.22 -11.24
CA LEU A 16 15.17 17.90 -11.05
C LEU A 16 15.01 17.08 -12.33
N HIS A 17 16.05 16.37 -12.78
CA HIS A 17 15.97 15.53 -13.97
C HIS A 17 15.81 14.03 -13.61
N PRO A 18 15.04 13.22 -14.38
CA PRO A 18 14.90 11.77 -14.14
C PRO A 18 16.24 11.03 -14.00
N ARG A 19 17.25 11.48 -14.75
CA ARG A 19 18.64 10.98 -14.69
C ARG A 19 19.24 11.06 -13.28
N GLU A 20 18.95 12.11 -12.53
CA GLU A 20 19.40 12.28 -11.14
C GLU A 20 18.65 11.35 -10.18
N VAL A 21 17.37 11.10 -10.46
CA VAL A 21 16.55 10.16 -9.68
C VAL A 21 17.05 8.73 -9.87
N VAL A 22 17.34 8.32 -11.11
CA VAL A 22 17.91 7.00 -11.39
C VAL A 22 19.26 6.82 -10.70
N ALA A 23 20.17 7.80 -10.80
CA ALA A 23 21.46 7.74 -10.11
C ALA A 23 21.29 7.59 -8.58
N GLU A 24 20.34 8.31 -7.98
CA GLU A 24 20.03 8.18 -6.56
C GLU A 24 19.44 6.81 -6.21
N VAL A 25 18.57 6.24 -7.06
CA VAL A 25 18.03 4.89 -6.90
C VAL A 25 19.15 3.84 -6.90
N TYR A 26 20.04 3.86 -7.90
CA TYR A 26 21.15 2.92 -7.97
C TYR A 26 22.14 3.11 -6.81
N ARG A 27 22.37 4.34 -6.36
CA ARG A 27 23.15 4.61 -5.14
C ARG A 27 22.53 3.96 -3.91
N ARG A 28 21.20 4.04 -3.72
CA ARG A 28 20.48 3.41 -2.60
C ARG A 28 20.53 1.88 -2.68
N ILE A 29 20.32 1.31 -3.86
CA ILE A 29 20.41 -0.14 -4.09
C ILE A 29 21.82 -0.63 -3.73
N LYS A 30 22.86 0.05 -4.22
CA LYS A 30 24.26 -0.29 -3.90
C LYS A 30 24.58 -0.15 -2.41
N ALA A 31 24.04 0.88 -1.75
CA ALA A 31 24.25 1.10 -0.32
C ALA A 31 23.54 0.05 0.56
N ARG A 32 22.43 -0.50 0.08
CA ARG A 32 21.70 -1.59 0.75
C ARG A 32 22.46 -2.93 0.67
N GLY A 33 23.12 -3.18 -0.47
CA GLY A 33 23.82 -4.43 -0.72
C GLY A 33 22.89 -5.54 -1.21
N ASP A 34 23.44 -6.76 -1.26
CA ASP A 34 22.69 -7.96 -1.66
C ASP A 34 22.01 -8.59 -0.43
N ASP A 35 20.70 -8.34 -0.31
CA ASP A 35 19.84 -8.87 0.74
C ASP A 35 18.63 -9.65 0.19
N GLY A 36 18.76 -10.13 -1.06
CA GLY A 36 17.73 -10.92 -1.73
C GLY A 36 16.50 -10.15 -2.20
N VAL A 37 16.46 -8.81 -2.14
CA VAL A 37 15.33 -8.01 -2.68
C VAL A 37 15.19 -8.13 -4.20
N TRP A 38 16.31 -8.26 -4.91
CA TRP A 38 16.39 -8.28 -6.36
C TRP A 38 16.86 -9.66 -6.85
N ILE A 39 16.20 -10.18 -7.88
CA ILE A 39 16.73 -11.33 -8.65
C ILE A 39 17.59 -10.82 -9.79
N SER A 40 17.12 -9.78 -10.49
CA SER A 40 17.88 -9.13 -11.56
C SER A 40 17.65 -7.63 -11.56
N LEU A 41 18.68 -6.89 -11.93
CA LEU A 41 18.67 -5.45 -12.11
C LEU A 41 19.03 -5.14 -13.56
N ARG A 42 18.40 -4.12 -14.14
CA ARG A 42 18.97 -3.49 -15.33
C ARG A 42 20.28 -2.81 -14.94
N SER A 43 21.24 -2.69 -15.86
CA SER A 43 22.40 -1.86 -15.57
C SER A 43 21.97 -0.39 -15.45
N GLU A 44 22.72 0.38 -14.66
CA GLU A 44 22.49 1.82 -14.56
C GLU A 44 22.63 2.49 -15.94
N GLU A 45 23.62 2.07 -16.73
CA GLU A 45 23.85 2.58 -18.09
C GLU A 45 22.65 2.35 -19.02
N GLU A 46 22.11 1.12 -19.09
CA GLU A 46 20.93 0.80 -19.89
C GLU A 46 19.69 1.57 -19.42
N THR A 47 19.54 1.74 -18.10
CA THR A 47 18.41 2.47 -17.52
C THR A 47 18.48 3.95 -17.84
N LEU A 48 19.68 4.54 -17.79
CA LEU A 48 19.92 5.93 -18.16
C LEU A 48 19.73 6.18 -19.67
N ALA A 49 20.10 5.20 -20.50
CA ALA A 49 19.91 5.27 -21.95
C ALA A 49 18.43 5.13 -22.37
N GLY A 50 17.61 4.48 -21.55
CA GLY A 50 16.18 4.26 -21.80
C GLY A 50 15.24 5.24 -21.08
N LEU A 51 15.74 6.39 -20.63
CA LEU A 51 14.90 7.41 -20.01
C LEU A 51 13.85 7.96 -21.00
N PRO A 52 12.64 8.28 -20.54
CA PRO A 52 11.66 8.95 -21.38
C PRO A 52 12.11 10.38 -21.71
N ASP A 53 11.74 10.87 -22.90
CA ASP A 53 12.03 12.24 -23.33
C ASP A 53 10.84 13.21 -23.14
N ASP A 54 9.62 12.67 -23.02
CA ASP A 54 8.38 13.46 -22.95
C ASP A 54 7.97 13.72 -21.49
N PRO A 55 8.15 14.95 -20.97
CA PRO A 55 7.81 15.31 -19.59
C PRO A 55 6.31 15.32 -19.29
N ASP A 56 5.44 15.30 -20.31
CA ASP A 56 3.99 15.30 -20.14
C ASP A 56 3.43 13.90 -19.87
N LEU A 57 4.26 12.84 -19.98
CA LEU A 57 3.86 11.48 -19.68
C LEU A 57 3.45 11.31 -18.20
N PRO A 58 2.39 10.53 -17.91
CA PRO A 58 1.79 10.48 -16.58
C PRO A 58 2.69 9.87 -15.49
N LEU A 59 3.67 9.07 -15.86
CA LEU A 59 4.71 8.53 -14.98
C LEU A 59 6.12 8.91 -15.47
N TYR A 60 6.27 10.05 -16.16
CA TYR A 60 7.58 10.54 -16.64
C TYR A 60 8.67 10.40 -15.59
N GLY A 61 9.66 9.55 -15.85
CA GLY A 61 10.84 9.40 -15.00
C GLY A 61 10.56 8.76 -13.64
N ILE A 62 9.41 8.13 -13.41
CA ILE A 62 9.08 7.50 -12.14
C ILE A 62 9.67 6.09 -12.09
N PRO A 63 10.61 5.78 -11.16
CA PRO A 63 11.25 4.47 -11.08
C PRO A 63 10.32 3.40 -10.51
N PHE A 64 10.27 2.23 -11.16
CA PHE A 64 9.47 1.09 -10.71
C PHE A 64 10.20 -0.25 -10.85
N ALA A 65 9.66 -1.27 -10.19
CA ALA A 65 10.12 -2.64 -10.32
C ALA A 65 8.93 -3.60 -10.51
N VAL A 66 9.20 -4.80 -11.01
CA VAL A 66 8.18 -5.83 -11.17
C VAL A 66 8.65 -7.13 -10.55
N LYS A 67 7.73 -7.90 -9.98
CA LYS A 67 8.02 -9.25 -9.47
C LYS A 67 8.52 -10.15 -10.59
N ASP A 68 9.48 -11.03 -10.29
CA ASP A 68 10.10 -11.91 -11.29
C ASP A 68 9.23 -13.08 -11.77
N ASN A 69 7.91 -12.95 -11.65
CA ASN A 69 6.93 -13.79 -12.34
C ASN A 69 6.16 -13.02 -13.42
N ILE A 70 6.60 -11.79 -13.74
CA ILE A 70 6.03 -10.91 -14.76
C ILE A 70 7.09 -10.70 -15.83
N ASP A 71 6.70 -10.91 -17.08
CA ASP A 71 7.57 -10.83 -18.23
C ASP A 71 7.93 -9.39 -18.57
N VAL A 72 9.22 -9.22 -18.86
CA VAL A 72 9.82 -7.98 -19.35
C VAL A 72 10.75 -8.37 -20.49
N ALA A 73 10.49 -7.86 -21.69
CA ALA A 73 11.33 -8.15 -22.83
C ALA A 73 12.81 -7.82 -22.52
N GLY A 74 13.71 -8.76 -22.83
CA GLY A 74 15.15 -8.60 -22.60
C GLY A 74 15.63 -8.86 -21.17
N MET A 75 14.74 -9.23 -20.23
CA MET A 75 15.13 -9.65 -18.88
C MET A 75 14.60 -11.06 -18.60
N PRO A 76 15.41 -11.98 -18.04
CA PRO A 76 14.91 -13.30 -17.67
C PRO A 76 13.73 -13.25 -16.71
N THR A 77 12.80 -14.19 -16.87
CA THR A 77 11.75 -14.51 -15.89
C THR A 77 12.11 -15.85 -15.28
N THR A 78 12.35 -15.89 -13.96
CA THR A 78 12.80 -17.11 -13.26
C THR A 78 11.76 -17.64 -12.28
N VAL A 79 10.83 -16.79 -11.82
CA VAL A 79 9.81 -17.15 -10.82
C VAL A 79 10.46 -17.69 -9.52
N ALA A 80 11.64 -17.16 -9.19
CA ALA A 80 12.53 -17.61 -8.13
C ALA A 80 12.96 -19.09 -8.25
N CYS A 81 13.12 -19.58 -9.49
CA CYS A 81 13.67 -20.89 -9.81
C CYS A 81 14.68 -20.74 -10.97
N PRO A 82 16.00 -20.82 -10.71
CA PRO A 82 17.02 -20.67 -11.75
C PRO A 82 16.81 -21.60 -12.96
N ASP A 83 16.43 -22.86 -12.72
CA ASP A 83 16.24 -23.85 -13.79
C ASP A 83 14.93 -23.68 -14.58
N PHE A 84 14.01 -22.82 -14.10
CA PHE A 84 12.80 -22.42 -14.83
C PHE A 84 13.06 -21.23 -15.76
N ALA A 85 14.24 -20.60 -15.68
CA ALA A 85 14.49 -19.33 -16.33
C ALA A 85 14.30 -19.39 -17.85
N TYR A 86 13.58 -18.39 -18.38
CA TYR A 86 13.45 -18.14 -19.81
C TYR A 86 13.56 -16.64 -20.10
N LEU A 87 13.85 -16.30 -21.36
CA LEU A 87 13.91 -14.92 -21.83
C LEU A 87 12.65 -14.61 -22.65
N PRO A 88 11.69 -13.82 -22.15
CA PRO A 88 10.49 -13.48 -22.90
C PRO A 88 10.81 -12.55 -24.07
N GLU A 89 10.18 -12.81 -25.23
CA GLU A 89 10.29 -11.97 -26.43
C GLU A 89 9.48 -10.67 -26.32
N ARG A 90 8.44 -10.66 -25.48
CA ARG A 90 7.53 -9.54 -25.27
C ARG A 90 7.34 -9.31 -23.78
N SER A 91 7.15 -8.06 -23.37
CA SER A 91 6.77 -7.75 -22.00
C SER A 91 5.30 -8.10 -21.76
N ALA A 92 4.90 -8.26 -20.51
CA ALA A 92 3.49 -8.27 -20.13
C ALA A 92 2.81 -6.94 -20.53
N PRO A 93 1.53 -6.92 -20.96
CA PRO A 93 0.86 -5.69 -21.35
C PRO A 93 0.84 -4.61 -20.27
N LEU A 94 0.78 -5.01 -18.99
CA LEU A 94 0.89 -4.08 -17.86
C LEU A 94 2.25 -3.36 -17.82
N VAL A 95 3.34 -4.03 -18.21
CA VAL A 95 4.69 -3.45 -18.24
C VAL A 95 4.79 -2.47 -19.41
N ASP A 96 4.29 -2.85 -20.59
CA ASP A 96 4.27 -1.97 -21.76
C ASP A 96 3.47 -0.70 -21.49
N ARG A 97 2.33 -0.79 -20.78
CA ARG A 97 1.55 0.38 -20.33
C ARG A 97 2.35 1.29 -19.40
N LEU A 98 3.09 0.73 -18.44
CA LEU A 98 3.91 1.51 -17.50
C LEU A 98 5.07 2.22 -18.22
N VAL A 99 5.80 1.50 -19.07
CA VAL A 99 6.91 2.08 -19.85
C VAL A 99 6.38 3.11 -20.84
N GLY A 100 5.27 2.84 -21.53
CA GLY A 100 4.59 3.80 -22.41
C GLY A 100 4.06 5.03 -21.68
N ALA A 101 3.74 4.91 -20.39
CA ALA A 101 3.41 6.01 -19.50
C ALA A 101 4.64 6.78 -18.97
N GLY A 102 5.86 6.43 -19.39
CA GLY A 102 7.10 7.10 -19.01
C GLY A 102 7.76 6.54 -17.74
N ALA A 103 7.25 5.45 -17.16
CA ALA A 103 7.85 4.84 -15.99
C ALA A 103 9.18 4.14 -16.33
N VAL A 104 10.15 4.20 -15.41
CA VAL A 104 11.51 3.69 -15.60
C VAL A 104 11.69 2.38 -14.85
N LEU A 105 11.81 1.27 -15.58
CA LEU A 105 11.99 -0.05 -14.98
C LEU A 105 13.41 -0.21 -14.42
N ILE A 106 13.52 -0.55 -13.14
CA ILE A 106 14.80 -0.75 -12.43
C ILE A 106 15.21 -2.23 -12.42
N GLY A 107 14.28 -3.15 -12.21
CA GLY A 107 14.62 -4.57 -12.11
C GLY A 107 13.47 -5.51 -11.78
N LYS A 108 13.82 -6.79 -11.64
CA LYS A 108 12.93 -7.89 -11.27
C LYS A 108 13.11 -8.24 -9.79
N ASN A 109 12.04 -8.14 -9.01
CA ASN A 109 12.07 -8.41 -7.58
C ASN A 109 11.94 -9.90 -7.25
N ASN A 110 12.56 -10.30 -6.15
CA ASN A 110 12.44 -11.66 -5.61
C ASN A 110 11.03 -11.98 -5.09
N LEU A 111 10.74 -13.27 -5.00
CA LEU A 111 9.46 -13.82 -4.59
C LEU A 111 9.61 -15.18 -3.91
N ASP A 112 8.59 -15.62 -3.16
CA ASP A 112 8.45 -17.05 -2.84
C ASP A 112 8.32 -17.84 -4.15
N GLN A 113 9.11 -18.91 -4.29
CA GLN A 113 9.22 -19.70 -5.52
C GLN A 113 7.86 -20.11 -6.08
N PHE A 114 7.66 -19.92 -7.39
CA PHE A 114 6.40 -20.15 -8.10
C PHE A 114 5.20 -19.39 -7.50
N ALA A 115 5.44 -18.23 -6.90
CA ALA A 115 4.44 -17.46 -6.16
C ALA A 115 3.66 -18.32 -5.14
N THR A 116 4.35 -19.25 -4.47
CA THR A 116 3.76 -20.24 -3.56
C THR A 116 4.19 -19.98 -2.11
N GLY A 117 3.61 -18.93 -1.52
CA GLY A 117 3.85 -18.58 -0.13
C GLY A 117 3.31 -17.21 0.24
N LEU A 118 3.25 -16.96 1.54
CA LEU A 118 2.90 -15.70 2.17
C LEU A 118 4.02 -15.20 3.09
N SER A 119 5.21 -15.82 3.07
CA SER A 119 6.30 -15.50 3.99
C SER A 119 7.42 -14.66 3.39
N GLY A 120 7.74 -14.84 2.10
CA GLY A 120 8.92 -14.23 1.47
C GLY A 120 10.24 -14.95 1.79
N SER A 121 10.15 -16.17 2.33
CA SER A 121 11.29 -16.96 2.81
C SER A 121 11.53 -18.25 2.01
N ARG A 122 10.83 -18.45 0.88
CA ARG A 122 10.85 -19.68 0.08
C ARG A 122 11.52 -19.45 -1.27
N SER A 123 12.68 -18.80 -1.27
CA SER A 123 13.43 -18.48 -2.49
C SER A 123 14.88 -18.95 -2.38
N PRO A 124 15.44 -19.60 -3.42
CA PRO A 124 16.87 -19.89 -3.47
C PRO A 124 17.73 -18.62 -3.62
N TYR A 125 17.13 -17.49 -4.01
CA TYR A 125 17.78 -16.18 -4.06
C TYR A 125 17.84 -15.47 -2.69
N GLY A 126 17.49 -16.17 -1.61
CA GLY A 126 17.52 -15.66 -0.24
C GLY A 126 16.14 -15.33 0.31
N SER A 127 16.03 -15.36 1.64
CA SER A 127 14.84 -14.93 2.36
C SER A 127 14.86 -13.42 2.55
N VAL A 128 13.77 -12.75 2.18
CA VAL A 128 13.70 -11.29 2.25
C VAL A 128 13.15 -10.86 3.61
N GLU A 129 13.91 -10.03 4.33
CA GLU A 129 13.54 -9.50 5.64
C GLU A 129 12.75 -8.19 5.52
N SER A 130 11.81 -7.95 6.44
CA SER A 130 11.13 -6.65 6.53
C SER A 130 12.10 -5.56 6.99
N PRO A 131 12.10 -4.39 6.36
CA PRO A 131 12.92 -3.26 6.81
C PRO A 131 12.35 -2.55 8.05
N LEU A 132 11.15 -2.91 8.52
CA LEU A 132 10.51 -2.27 9.68
C LEU A 132 10.99 -2.84 11.02
N VAL A 133 11.17 -4.14 11.09
CA VAL A 133 11.52 -4.86 12.32
C VAL A 133 12.55 -5.93 11.99
N LYS A 134 13.71 -5.83 12.63
CA LYS A 134 14.81 -6.78 12.43
C LYS A 134 14.37 -8.22 12.71
N GLY A 135 14.74 -9.13 11.83
CA GLY A 135 14.41 -10.55 11.83
C GLY A 135 12.97 -10.87 11.44
N LEU A 136 12.11 -9.88 11.17
CA LEU A 136 10.74 -10.11 10.74
C LEU A 136 10.71 -10.55 9.27
N ILE A 137 9.85 -11.52 8.94
CA ILE A 137 9.60 -11.84 7.53
C ILE A 137 9.07 -10.61 6.78
N SER A 138 9.46 -10.43 5.51
CA SER A 138 8.88 -9.41 4.65
C SER A 138 7.43 -9.69 4.25
N GLY A 139 6.98 -10.94 4.43
CA GLY A 139 5.75 -11.44 3.82
C GLY A 139 5.98 -11.81 2.36
N GLY A 140 5.07 -12.61 1.80
CA GLY A 140 5.19 -13.13 0.46
C GLY A 140 3.84 -13.28 -0.25
N SER A 141 3.82 -13.76 -1.48
CA SER A 141 4.99 -14.13 -2.27
C SER A 141 5.68 -12.93 -2.92
N SER A 142 5.07 -11.74 -2.95
CA SER A 142 5.66 -10.54 -3.57
C SER A 142 6.63 -9.82 -2.61
N SER A 143 7.62 -10.55 -2.09
CA SER A 143 8.49 -10.11 -1.01
C SER A 143 9.40 -8.95 -1.42
N GLY A 144 10.23 -9.14 -2.44
CA GLY A 144 11.16 -8.11 -2.92
C GLY A 144 10.42 -6.85 -3.40
N SER A 145 9.24 -7.02 -4.02
CA SER A 145 8.40 -5.91 -4.49
C SER A 145 8.00 -4.97 -3.36
N ALA A 146 7.52 -5.52 -2.24
CA ALA A 146 7.10 -4.73 -1.08
C ALA A 146 8.30 -4.07 -0.37
N VAL A 147 9.40 -4.80 -0.22
CA VAL A 147 10.62 -4.27 0.44
C VAL A 147 11.29 -3.17 -0.40
N ALA A 148 11.33 -3.31 -1.73
CA ALA A 148 11.89 -2.29 -2.62
C ALA A 148 11.17 -0.94 -2.49
N VAL A 149 9.84 -0.97 -2.38
CA VAL A 149 9.03 0.23 -2.14
C VAL A 149 9.23 0.75 -0.72
N SER A 150 9.13 -0.12 0.28
CA SER A 150 9.25 0.26 1.70
C SER A 150 10.57 0.94 2.03
N ALA A 151 11.67 0.46 1.44
CA ALA A 151 13.01 1.00 1.64
C ALA A 151 13.30 2.23 0.76
N GLY A 152 12.34 2.71 -0.03
CA GLY A 152 12.52 3.84 -0.94
C GLY A 152 13.56 3.57 -2.04
N LEU A 153 13.58 2.35 -2.58
CA LEU A 153 14.42 1.98 -3.73
C LEU A 153 13.71 2.24 -5.06
N VAL A 154 12.38 2.22 -5.06
CA VAL A 154 11.51 2.55 -6.19
C VAL A 154 10.27 3.28 -5.69
N SER A 155 9.57 3.99 -6.58
CA SER A 155 8.33 4.70 -6.25
C SER A 155 7.16 3.75 -6.03
N PHE A 156 7.07 2.71 -6.87
CA PHE A 156 6.07 1.66 -6.78
C PHE A 156 6.63 0.35 -7.35
N SER A 157 5.95 -0.76 -7.10
CA SER A 157 6.28 -2.03 -7.74
C SER A 157 5.02 -2.84 -8.05
N ILE A 158 5.14 -3.74 -9.02
CA ILE A 158 4.08 -4.68 -9.39
C ILE A 158 4.38 -6.04 -8.78
N GLY A 159 3.47 -6.55 -7.97
CA GLY A 159 3.45 -7.93 -7.48
C GLY A 159 2.32 -8.75 -8.11
N THR A 160 2.06 -9.91 -7.55
CA THR A 160 0.85 -10.70 -7.85
C THR A 160 0.17 -11.14 -6.56
N ASP A 161 -1.14 -11.38 -6.63
CA ASP A 161 -1.96 -11.83 -5.52
C ASP A 161 -2.99 -12.88 -5.97
N THR A 162 -2.79 -14.11 -5.52
CA THR A 162 -3.77 -15.20 -5.60
C THR A 162 -4.53 -15.35 -4.28
N ALA A 163 -3.79 -15.27 -3.17
CA ALA A 163 -4.19 -15.74 -1.85
C ALA A 163 -3.85 -14.74 -0.74
N GLY A 164 -3.26 -13.60 -1.07
CA GLY A 164 -2.72 -12.63 -0.11
C GLY A 164 -1.39 -12.02 -0.52
N SER A 165 -0.80 -12.43 -1.64
CA SER A 165 0.56 -12.05 -2.01
C SER A 165 0.79 -10.59 -2.39
N GLY A 166 -0.28 -9.81 -2.58
CA GLY A 166 -0.27 -8.36 -2.74
C GLY A 166 -0.65 -7.61 -1.46
N ARG A 167 -1.07 -8.33 -0.40
CA ARG A 167 -1.66 -7.77 0.83
C ARG A 167 -0.82 -8.05 2.06
N VAL A 168 -0.41 -9.30 2.27
CA VAL A 168 0.44 -9.70 3.41
C VAL A 168 1.76 -8.93 3.43
N PRO A 169 2.54 -8.86 2.33
CA PRO A 169 3.80 -8.11 2.33
C PRO A 169 3.59 -6.62 2.59
N ALA A 170 2.43 -6.06 2.21
CA ALA A 170 2.15 -4.64 2.34
C ALA A 170 2.23 -4.20 3.81
N VAL A 171 1.50 -4.90 4.67
CA VAL A 171 1.49 -4.62 6.11
C VAL A 171 2.82 -4.95 6.78
N MET A 172 3.45 -6.07 6.41
CA MET A 172 4.75 -6.45 6.99
C MET A 172 5.86 -5.43 6.70
N THR A 173 5.71 -4.63 5.65
CA THR A 173 6.70 -3.64 5.19
C THR A 173 6.23 -2.19 5.31
N GLY A 174 5.01 -1.94 5.82
CA GLY A 174 4.48 -0.59 5.97
C GLY A 174 4.15 0.10 4.64
N THR A 175 3.88 -0.68 3.60
CA THR A 175 3.45 -0.21 2.27
C THR A 175 1.96 -0.42 2.08
N VAL A 176 1.39 0.22 1.07
CA VAL A 176 0.03 -0.06 0.58
C VAL A 176 0.09 -1.21 -0.40
N GLY A 177 -0.87 -2.14 -0.31
CA GLY A 177 -1.03 -3.25 -1.23
C GLY A 177 -2.40 -3.21 -1.90
N LEU A 178 -2.45 -2.80 -3.16
CA LEU A 178 -3.67 -2.78 -3.96
C LEU A 178 -3.81 -4.08 -4.74
N LYS A 179 -4.88 -4.82 -4.46
CA LYS A 179 -5.31 -6.02 -5.19
C LYS A 179 -6.56 -5.67 -6.01
N PRO A 180 -6.44 -5.47 -7.33
CA PRO A 180 -7.57 -5.04 -8.14
C PRO A 180 -8.62 -6.15 -8.28
N SER A 181 -9.82 -5.78 -8.70
CA SER A 181 -10.83 -6.73 -9.19
C SER A 181 -10.21 -7.71 -10.18
N LYS A 182 -10.55 -9.00 -10.05
CA LYS A 182 -9.96 -10.05 -10.88
C LYS A 182 -10.23 -9.78 -12.36
N GLY A 183 -9.22 -9.85 -13.21
CA GLY A 183 -9.34 -9.56 -14.63
C GLY A 183 -9.39 -8.09 -15.02
N LEU A 184 -9.38 -7.14 -14.08
CA LEU A 184 -9.28 -5.71 -14.38
C LEU A 184 -7.90 -5.36 -14.97
N VAL A 185 -6.86 -6.03 -14.47
CA VAL A 185 -5.51 -6.00 -15.01
C VAL A 185 -5.22 -7.37 -15.60
N SER A 186 -4.69 -7.39 -16.83
CA SER A 186 -4.39 -8.63 -17.54
C SER A 186 -3.27 -9.43 -16.87
N THR A 187 -3.37 -10.76 -16.97
CA THR A 187 -2.34 -11.73 -16.55
C THR A 187 -1.51 -12.26 -17.72
N LEU A 188 -1.64 -11.70 -18.93
CA LEU A 188 -0.74 -12.03 -20.05
C LEU A 188 0.70 -11.65 -19.70
N GLY A 189 1.62 -12.57 -20.01
CA GLY A 189 3.04 -12.43 -19.61
C GLY A 189 3.26 -12.57 -18.10
N VAL A 190 2.30 -13.11 -17.34
CA VAL A 190 2.49 -13.48 -15.94
C VAL A 190 2.52 -15.00 -15.84
N VAL A 191 3.59 -15.56 -15.27
CA VAL A 191 3.64 -17.01 -15.02
C VAL A 191 2.57 -17.35 -13.96
N PRO A 192 1.57 -18.18 -14.30
CA PRO A 192 0.41 -18.36 -13.44
C PRO A 192 0.74 -19.22 -12.22
N ALA A 193 0.14 -18.87 -11.10
CA ALA A 193 0.08 -19.67 -9.89
C ALA A 193 -1.25 -20.42 -9.85
N CYS A 194 -2.37 -19.69 -9.78
CA CYS A 194 -3.70 -20.25 -9.99
C CYS A 194 -4.40 -19.36 -11.02
N ALA A 195 -4.30 -19.73 -12.30
CA ALA A 195 -4.68 -18.87 -13.41
C ALA A 195 -6.09 -18.27 -13.26
N SER A 196 -7.07 -19.05 -12.76
CA SER A 196 -8.44 -18.58 -12.57
C SER A 196 -8.65 -17.56 -11.44
N LEU A 197 -7.62 -17.32 -10.63
CA LEU A 197 -7.66 -16.49 -9.42
C LEU A 197 -6.61 -15.37 -9.42
N ASP A 198 -5.58 -15.46 -10.24
CA ASP A 198 -4.43 -14.57 -10.18
C ASP A 198 -4.79 -13.13 -10.54
N CYS A 199 -4.23 -12.19 -9.77
CA CYS A 199 -4.33 -10.76 -10.03
C CYS A 199 -2.92 -10.15 -9.96
N PRO A 200 -2.47 -9.36 -10.95
CA PRO A 200 -1.40 -8.39 -10.72
C PRO A 200 -1.82 -7.44 -9.59
N SER A 201 -0.87 -6.99 -8.78
CA SER A 201 -1.11 -6.14 -7.61
C SER A 201 -0.08 -5.01 -7.56
N VAL A 202 -0.40 -3.91 -6.89
CA VAL A 202 0.48 -2.74 -6.81
C VAL A 202 0.92 -2.53 -5.37
N PHE A 203 2.23 -2.37 -5.17
CA PHE A 203 2.80 -1.84 -3.94
C PHE A 203 3.22 -0.38 -4.14
N SER A 204 2.90 0.46 -3.17
CA SER A 204 3.33 1.87 -3.14
C SER A 204 3.41 2.37 -1.70
N LEU A 205 3.94 3.57 -1.51
CA LEU A 205 4.03 4.22 -0.20
C LEU A 205 2.70 4.85 0.25
N ASN A 206 1.75 5.05 -0.67
CA ASN A 206 0.46 5.64 -0.38
C ASN A 206 -0.63 5.17 -1.36
N VAL A 207 -1.90 5.28 -0.96
CA VAL A 207 -3.03 4.78 -1.77
C VAL A 207 -3.19 5.57 -3.07
N HIS A 208 -2.81 6.85 -3.09
CA HIS A 208 -2.89 7.70 -4.28
C HIS A 208 -1.99 7.18 -5.41
N ASP A 209 -0.75 6.81 -5.09
CA ASP A 209 0.23 6.25 -6.02
C ASP A 209 -0.25 4.87 -6.51
N ALA A 210 -0.74 4.00 -5.61
CA ALA A 210 -1.32 2.71 -6.00
C ALA A 210 -2.48 2.87 -6.99
N ARG A 211 -3.38 3.83 -6.75
CA ARG A 211 -4.50 4.14 -7.66
C ARG A 211 -4.01 4.67 -9.00
N THR A 212 -3.07 5.62 -8.99
CA THR A 212 -2.49 6.20 -10.21
C THR A 212 -1.89 5.10 -11.09
N VAL A 213 -1.17 4.15 -10.48
CA VAL A 213 -0.60 3.01 -11.19
C VAL A 213 -1.69 2.06 -11.69
N LEU A 214 -2.72 1.75 -10.89
CA LEU A 214 -3.85 0.93 -11.32
C LEU A 214 -4.53 1.51 -12.56
N GLU A 215 -4.79 2.83 -12.57
CA GLU A 215 -5.43 3.52 -13.69
C GLU A 215 -4.66 3.39 -15.00
N ILE A 216 -3.32 3.25 -14.92
CA ILE A 216 -2.44 3.07 -16.07
C ILE A 216 -2.40 1.61 -16.53
N ILE A 217 -2.33 0.65 -15.61
CA ILE A 217 -2.14 -0.76 -15.96
C ILE A 217 -3.44 -1.49 -16.27
N GLN A 218 -4.58 -1.00 -15.77
CA GLN A 218 -5.88 -1.60 -16.04
C GLN A 218 -6.22 -1.52 -17.53
N GLY A 219 -7.01 -2.48 -17.99
CA GLY A 219 -7.47 -2.50 -19.38
C GLY A 219 -7.73 -3.90 -19.87
N TYR A 220 -8.78 -4.02 -20.69
CA TYR A 220 -9.18 -5.28 -21.29
C TYR A 220 -8.15 -5.73 -22.33
N GLU A 221 -7.67 -6.96 -22.21
CA GLU A 221 -6.83 -7.64 -23.18
C GLU A 221 -7.60 -8.76 -23.84
N GLN A 222 -7.77 -8.70 -25.17
CA GLN A 222 -8.58 -9.67 -25.91
C GLN A 222 -8.01 -11.09 -25.86
N ASP A 223 -6.69 -11.21 -25.78
CA ASP A 223 -5.96 -12.48 -25.81
C ASP A 223 -5.81 -13.10 -24.41
N ASP A 224 -6.27 -12.39 -23.37
CA ASP A 224 -6.29 -12.86 -22.00
C ASP A 224 -7.65 -13.51 -21.67
N PRO A 225 -7.71 -14.83 -21.43
CA PRO A 225 -8.98 -15.50 -21.11
C PRO A 225 -9.59 -15.06 -19.78
N TRP A 226 -8.83 -14.41 -18.90
CA TRP A 226 -9.28 -13.95 -17.59
C TRP A 226 -9.57 -12.45 -17.54
N SER A 227 -9.27 -11.70 -18.60
CA SER A 227 -9.51 -10.26 -18.64
C SER A 227 -11.00 -9.92 -18.70
N ARG A 228 -11.40 -8.90 -17.95
CA ARG A 228 -12.79 -8.45 -17.81
C ARG A 228 -12.88 -6.94 -17.96
N ARG A 229 -14.02 -6.47 -18.48
CA ARG A 229 -14.41 -5.07 -18.47
C ARG A 229 -15.26 -4.79 -17.24
N PHE A 230 -15.02 -3.63 -16.63
CA PHE A 230 -15.81 -3.13 -15.52
C PHE A 230 -16.29 -1.72 -15.87
N ASP A 231 -17.52 -1.42 -15.49
CA ASP A 231 -17.99 -0.04 -15.49
C ASP A 231 -17.36 0.70 -14.30
N ARG A 232 -17.13 2.00 -14.48
CA ARG A 232 -16.59 2.83 -13.40
C ARG A 232 -17.64 3.01 -12.32
N ASP A 233 -17.42 2.41 -11.16
CA ASP A 233 -18.16 2.71 -9.95
C ASP A 233 -17.59 3.95 -9.26
N THR A 234 -18.45 4.86 -8.85
CA THR A 234 -18.12 6.06 -8.07
C THR A 234 -18.97 6.17 -6.81
N THR A 235 -19.69 5.11 -6.45
CA THR A 235 -20.59 5.08 -5.30
C THR A 235 -19.76 5.07 -4.02
N PRO A 236 -19.84 6.11 -3.17
CA PRO A 236 -19.02 6.16 -1.97
C PRO A 236 -19.38 5.05 -0.98
N ILE A 237 -18.35 4.43 -0.39
CA ILE A 237 -18.50 3.51 0.75
C ILE A 237 -18.99 4.32 1.95
N ARG A 238 -20.07 3.86 2.58
CA ARG A 238 -20.64 4.45 3.81
C ARG A 238 -20.70 3.44 4.95
N LYS A 239 -21.04 2.19 4.64
CA LYS A 239 -21.18 1.10 5.59
C LYS A 239 -20.04 0.11 5.44
N ILE A 240 -19.31 -0.12 6.53
CA ILE A 240 -18.21 -1.08 6.57
C ILE A 240 -18.56 -2.21 7.53
N GLY A 241 -18.61 -3.43 6.99
CA GLY A 241 -18.73 -4.65 7.76
C GLY A 241 -17.44 -4.93 8.54
N VAL A 242 -17.54 -5.19 9.84
CA VAL A 242 -16.39 -5.43 10.71
C VAL A 242 -16.55 -6.70 11.54
N ILE A 243 -15.40 -7.25 11.94
CA ILE A 243 -15.32 -8.28 12.99
C ILE A 243 -14.88 -7.64 14.30
N ARG A 244 -15.44 -8.05 15.44
CA ARG A 244 -15.06 -7.58 16.78
C ARG A 244 -14.42 -8.71 17.59
N GLY A 245 -13.55 -8.36 18.54
CA GLY A 245 -13.03 -9.31 19.53
C GLY A 245 -11.50 -9.43 19.66
N ASP A 246 -10.71 -8.64 18.92
CA ASP A 246 -9.24 -8.55 19.10
C ASP A 246 -8.86 -7.16 19.61
N GLU A 247 -8.10 -7.09 20.71
CA GLU A 247 -7.65 -5.82 21.30
C GLU A 247 -6.82 -4.99 20.30
N ASN A 248 -6.02 -5.64 19.45
CA ASN A 248 -5.20 -4.98 18.41
C ASN A 248 -6.05 -4.43 17.24
N TRP A 249 -7.35 -4.71 17.25
CA TRP A 249 -8.28 -4.25 16.22
C TRP A 249 -9.07 -3.01 16.65
N THR A 250 -9.09 -2.69 17.95
CA THR A 250 -9.87 -1.59 18.52
C THR A 250 -9.49 -0.25 17.90
N GLU A 251 -8.19 0.04 17.74
CA GLU A 251 -7.72 1.30 17.15
C GLU A 251 -8.18 1.47 15.69
N VAL A 252 -8.21 0.38 14.92
CA VAL A 252 -8.71 0.39 13.53
C VAL A 252 -10.20 0.72 13.51
N LEU A 253 -10.98 0.09 14.39
CA LEU A 253 -12.43 0.35 14.47
C LEU A 253 -12.72 1.79 14.85
N THR A 254 -12.08 2.30 15.91
CA THR A 254 -12.22 3.71 16.34
C THR A 254 -11.88 4.66 15.20
N ARG A 255 -10.77 4.39 14.50
CA ARG A 255 -10.34 5.23 13.37
C ARG A 255 -11.35 5.23 12.21
N LEU A 256 -11.96 4.09 11.89
CA LEU A 256 -13.02 4.03 10.87
C LEU A 256 -14.27 4.80 11.30
N GLU A 257 -14.67 4.71 12.58
CA GLU A 257 -15.78 5.49 13.14
C GLU A 257 -15.49 6.99 13.13
N ASP A 258 -14.27 7.41 13.45
CA ASP A 258 -13.84 8.82 13.44
C ASP A 258 -13.85 9.41 12.03
N LEU A 259 -13.57 8.57 11.02
CA LEU A 259 -13.73 8.87 9.60
C LEU A 259 -15.21 8.89 9.16
N GLY A 260 -16.16 8.60 10.05
CA GLY A 260 -17.59 8.72 9.79
C GLY A 260 -18.19 7.56 8.99
N TYR A 261 -17.55 6.39 8.99
CA TYR A 261 -18.17 5.17 8.46
C TYR A 261 -19.15 4.59 9.47
N GLU A 262 -20.29 4.09 8.98
CA GLU A 262 -21.20 3.27 9.77
C GLU A 262 -20.62 1.86 9.85
N LEU A 263 -20.21 1.42 11.05
CA LEU A 263 -19.69 0.08 11.26
C LEU A 263 -20.84 -0.90 11.54
N VAL A 264 -20.84 -2.02 10.82
CA VAL A 264 -21.84 -3.08 10.96
C VAL A 264 -21.13 -4.37 11.32
N ASP A 265 -21.52 -5.02 12.41
CA ASP A 265 -20.96 -6.32 12.76
C ASP A 265 -21.43 -7.38 11.76
N VAL A 266 -20.50 -8.12 11.18
CA VAL A 266 -20.80 -9.13 10.14
C VAL A 266 -20.27 -10.50 10.50
N ASP A 267 -21.03 -11.54 10.15
CA ASP A 267 -20.53 -12.90 10.17
C ASP A 267 -19.66 -13.17 8.94
N ILE A 268 -18.37 -13.43 9.19
CA ILE A 268 -17.40 -13.75 8.14
C ILE A 268 -17.15 -15.26 8.00
N ALA A 269 -17.86 -16.14 8.74
CA ALA A 269 -17.63 -17.58 8.66
C ALA A 269 -17.74 -18.14 7.23
N PRO A 270 -18.70 -17.73 6.38
CA PRO A 270 -18.74 -18.18 4.97
C PRO A 270 -17.52 -17.74 4.16
N PHE A 271 -16.95 -16.57 4.47
CA PHE A 271 -15.74 -16.07 3.83
C PHE A 271 -14.53 -16.91 4.24
N LEU A 272 -14.37 -17.17 5.54
CA LEU A 272 -13.29 -18.00 6.05
C LEU A 272 -13.36 -19.43 5.50
N GLU A 273 -14.56 -20.00 5.36
CA GLU A 273 -14.73 -21.31 4.73
C GLU A 273 -14.35 -21.28 3.25
N ALA A 274 -14.76 -20.26 2.50
CA ALA A 274 -14.35 -20.12 1.11
C ALA A 274 -12.82 -20.04 1.01
N GLY A 275 -12.16 -19.30 1.92
CA GLY A 275 -10.71 -19.22 1.98
C GLY A 275 -10.01 -20.56 2.25
N ARG A 276 -10.58 -21.42 3.09
CA ARG A 276 -10.04 -22.78 3.34
C ARG A 276 -10.09 -23.65 2.09
N LEU A 277 -11.11 -23.51 1.25
CA LEU A 277 -11.22 -24.26 -0.01
C LEU A 277 -10.01 -24.05 -0.94
N LEU A 278 -9.27 -22.94 -0.82
CA LEU A 278 -8.07 -22.71 -1.64
C LEU A 278 -7.02 -23.82 -1.47
N TYR A 279 -6.84 -24.31 -0.24
CA TYR A 279 -5.84 -25.34 0.09
C TYR A 279 -6.45 -26.70 0.45
N GLU A 280 -7.65 -26.72 1.04
CA GLU A 280 -8.38 -27.96 1.37
C GLU A 280 -9.25 -28.47 0.20
N GLY A 281 -9.48 -27.61 -0.79
CA GLY A 281 -10.22 -27.92 -2.00
C GLY A 281 -9.31 -28.10 -3.22
N PRO A 282 -9.89 -28.03 -4.44
CA PRO A 282 -9.21 -28.46 -5.66
C PRO A 282 -8.23 -27.43 -6.26
N TRP A 283 -8.17 -26.19 -5.77
CA TRP A 283 -7.45 -25.10 -6.46
C TRP A 283 -5.93 -25.26 -6.50
N VAL A 284 -5.34 -26.04 -5.59
CA VAL A 284 -3.92 -26.41 -5.70
C VAL A 284 -3.63 -27.19 -6.99
N ALA A 285 -4.63 -27.86 -7.58
CA ALA A 285 -4.51 -28.54 -8.86
C ALA A 285 -4.27 -27.56 -10.03
N GLU A 286 -4.69 -26.29 -9.95
CA GLU A 286 -4.34 -25.31 -10.99
C GLU A 286 -2.83 -25.07 -11.03
N ARG A 287 -2.17 -24.96 -9.87
CA ARG A 287 -0.70 -24.86 -9.80
C ARG A 287 -0.05 -26.08 -10.44
N TRP A 288 -0.54 -27.27 -10.08
CA TRP A 288 -0.03 -28.52 -10.61
C TRP A 288 -0.26 -28.65 -12.13
N SER A 289 -1.40 -28.17 -12.65
CA SER A 289 -1.71 -28.25 -14.07
C SER A 289 -0.72 -27.48 -14.95
N VAL A 290 -0.10 -26.43 -14.40
CA VAL A 290 0.91 -25.61 -15.10
C VAL A 290 2.31 -26.12 -14.80
N LEU A 291 2.63 -26.37 -13.53
CA LEU A 291 4.00 -26.60 -13.07
C LEU A 291 4.36 -28.08 -12.93
N GLY A 292 3.38 -28.99 -12.85
CA GLY A 292 3.59 -30.41 -12.56
C GLY A 292 4.66 -31.08 -13.44
N PRO A 293 4.60 -30.95 -14.78
CA PRO A 293 5.62 -31.51 -15.67
C PRO A 293 7.03 -30.99 -15.37
N PHE A 294 7.17 -29.69 -15.06
CA PHE A 294 8.47 -29.11 -14.69
C PHE A 294 8.96 -29.65 -13.33
N VAL A 295 8.07 -29.72 -12.34
CA VAL A 295 8.36 -30.22 -10.99
C VAL A 295 8.81 -31.68 -11.00
N GLU A 296 8.22 -32.51 -11.87
CA GLU A 296 8.61 -33.91 -12.04
C GLU A 296 9.96 -34.06 -12.73
N ALA A 297 10.26 -33.20 -13.71
CA ALA A 297 11.52 -33.23 -14.45
C ALA A 297 12.71 -32.65 -13.68
N HIS A 298 12.47 -31.72 -12.74
CA HIS A 298 13.53 -30.98 -12.02
C HIS A 298 13.30 -30.96 -10.50
N PRO A 299 13.15 -32.12 -9.81
CA PRO A 299 12.77 -32.17 -8.40
C PRO A 299 13.77 -31.47 -7.45
N GLU A 300 15.05 -31.36 -7.85
CA GLU A 300 16.13 -30.71 -7.10
C GLU A 300 16.10 -29.17 -7.14
N SER A 301 15.38 -28.58 -8.10
CA SER A 301 15.32 -27.12 -8.31
C SER A 301 14.32 -26.42 -7.38
N LEU A 302 13.60 -27.19 -6.55
CA LEU A 302 12.49 -26.70 -5.76
C LEU A 302 12.87 -26.48 -4.30
N HIS A 303 12.37 -25.38 -3.74
CA HIS A 303 12.32 -25.21 -2.31
C HIS A 303 11.45 -26.32 -1.67
N PRO A 304 11.90 -27.01 -0.60
CA PRO A 304 11.22 -28.20 -0.08
C PRO A 304 9.75 -27.99 0.28
N VAL A 305 9.41 -26.85 0.88
CA VAL A 305 8.03 -26.49 1.23
C VAL A 305 7.19 -26.24 -0.02
N THR A 306 7.78 -25.59 -1.04
CA THR A 306 7.10 -25.32 -2.31
C THR A 306 6.81 -26.63 -3.04
N ALA A 307 7.77 -27.56 -3.07
CA ALA A 307 7.59 -28.89 -3.64
C ALA A 307 6.44 -29.65 -2.96
N ALA A 308 6.38 -29.64 -1.63
CA ALA A 308 5.32 -30.30 -0.87
C ALA A 308 3.92 -29.73 -1.20
N VAL A 309 3.80 -28.40 -1.28
CA VAL A 309 2.54 -27.72 -1.62
C VAL A 309 2.13 -27.98 -3.07
N LEU A 310 3.05 -27.92 -4.03
CA LEU A 310 2.70 -28.19 -5.43
C LEU A 310 2.25 -29.64 -5.63
N LYS A 311 2.99 -30.60 -5.04
CA LYS A 311 2.68 -32.03 -5.16
C LYS A 311 1.33 -32.41 -4.56
N SER A 312 0.79 -31.67 -3.57
CA SER A 312 -0.54 -31.96 -3.03
C SER A 312 -1.66 -31.76 -4.05
N GLY A 313 -1.43 -31.01 -5.12
CA GLY A 313 -2.38 -30.85 -6.22
C GLY A 313 -2.44 -32.02 -7.21
N SER A 314 -1.43 -32.90 -7.23
CA SER A 314 -1.31 -34.00 -8.21
C SER A 314 -2.43 -35.05 -8.09
N GLY A 315 -2.99 -35.22 -6.90
CA GLY A 315 -4.02 -36.23 -6.61
C GLY A 315 -5.46 -35.75 -6.77
N VAL A 316 -5.69 -34.48 -7.11
CA VAL A 316 -7.05 -33.91 -7.19
C VAL A 316 -7.80 -34.47 -8.40
N THR A 317 -8.96 -35.06 -8.15
CA THR A 317 -9.81 -35.64 -9.18
C THR A 317 -10.79 -34.62 -9.79
N GLY A 318 -11.32 -34.94 -10.97
CA GLY A 318 -12.39 -34.14 -11.59
C GLY A 318 -13.64 -34.04 -10.69
N ALA A 319 -14.00 -35.12 -10.00
CA ALA A 319 -15.14 -35.11 -9.08
C ALA A 319 -14.93 -34.20 -7.86
N GLU A 320 -13.72 -34.18 -7.28
CA GLU A 320 -13.35 -33.24 -6.22
C GLU A 320 -13.35 -31.79 -6.71
N THR A 321 -12.89 -31.57 -7.94
CA THR A 321 -12.93 -30.27 -8.60
C THR A 321 -14.35 -29.73 -8.67
N PHE A 322 -15.29 -30.49 -9.24
CA PHE A 322 -16.69 -30.04 -9.32
C PHE A 322 -17.35 -29.89 -7.94
N ARG A 323 -17.03 -30.74 -6.96
CA ARG A 323 -17.54 -30.57 -5.57
C ARG A 323 -17.05 -29.27 -4.93
N GLY A 324 -15.77 -28.93 -5.09
CA GLY A 324 -15.20 -27.68 -4.60
C GLY A 324 -15.86 -26.46 -5.26
N LEU A 325 -16.05 -26.49 -6.57
CA LEU A 325 -16.74 -25.43 -7.33
C LEU A 325 -18.19 -25.25 -6.85
N HIS A 326 -18.93 -26.34 -6.64
CA HIS A 326 -20.30 -26.27 -6.12
C HIS A 326 -20.35 -25.72 -4.69
N ARG A 327 -19.42 -26.12 -3.81
CA ARG A 327 -19.36 -25.57 -2.45
C ARG A 327 -19.05 -24.08 -2.46
N LEU A 328 -18.10 -23.63 -3.29
CA LEU A 328 -17.81 -22.20 -3.44
C LEU A 328 -19.05 -21.43 -3.91
N ARG A 329 -19.81 -21.96 -4.87
CA ARG A 329 -21.06 -21.32 -5.33
C ARG A 329 -22.11 -21.19 -4.22
N ALA A 330 -22.24 -22.20 -3.35
CA ALA A 330 -23.11 -22.11 -2.18
C ALA A 330 -22.63 -21.02 -1.21
N LEU A 331 -21.34 -20.97 -0.91
CA LEU A 331 -20.76 -19.95 -0.03
C LEU A 331 -20.92 -18.53 -0.60
N MET A 332 -20.72 -18.33 -1.91
CA MET A 332 -21.00 -17.06 -2.57
C MET A 332 -22.46 -16.62 -2.36
N ALA A 333 -23.42 -17.54 -2.43
CA ALA A 333 -24.82 -17.23 -2.17
C ALA A 333 -25.06 -16.86 -0.69
N GLU A 334 -24.37 -17.52 0.25
CA GLU A 334 -24.44 -17.21 1.68
C GLU A 334 -23.91 -15.79 1.98
N THR A 335 -22.80 -15.38 1.35
CA THR A 335 -22.20 -14.04 1.54
C THR A 335 -23.08 -12.88 1.07
N ARG A 336 -24.10 -13.13 0.23
CA ARG A 336 -25.04 -12.08 -0.24
C ARG A 336 -25.77 -11.38 0.89
N ARG A 337 -26.00 -12.08 2.02
CA ARG A 337 -26.64 -11.45 3.20
C ARG A 337 -25.75 -10.37 3.79
N THR A 338 -24.45 -10.61 3.85
CA THR A 338 -23.46 -9.62 4.29
C THR A 338 -23.44 -8.43 3.33
N TRP A 339 -23.31 -8.68 2.02
CA TRP A 339 -23.26 -7.61 1.02
C TRP A 339 -24.56 -6.82 0.87
N ALA A 340 -25.70 -7.34 1.31
CA ALA A 340 -26.94 -6.58 1.38
C ALA A 340 -26.94 -5.52 2.51
N ALA A 341 -26.04 -5.66 3.49
CA ALA A 341 -25.98 -4.78 4.66
C ALA A 341 -24.83 -3.77 4.62
N VAL A 342 -23.79 -4.02 3.83
CA VAL A 342 -22.54 -3.23 3.83
C VAL A 342 -22.00 -3.00 2.42
N ASP A 343 -21.26 -1.91 2.24
CA ASP A 343 -20.63 -1.56 0.96
C ASP A 343 -19.23 -2.19 0.82
N ALA A 344 -18.55 -2.37 1.96
CA ALA A 344 -17.24 -3.01 2.06
C ALA A 344 -17.13 -3.77 3.39
N ILE A 345 -16.11 -4.62 3.52
CA ILE A 345 -15.72 -5.24 4.80
C ILE A 345 -14.28 -4.85 5.15
N ALA A 346 -14.00 -4.68 6.43
CA ALA A 346 -12.67 -4.49 6.97
C ALA A 346 -12.26 -5.71 7.79
N VAL A 347 -11.11 -6.29 7.46
CA VAL A 347 -10.51 -7.42 8.18
C VAL A 347 -9.04 -7.13 8.50
N PRO A 348 -8.47 -7.71 9.57
CA PRO A 348 -7.02 -7.69 9.77
C PRO A 348 -6.35 -8.26 8.52
N THR A 349 -5.28 -7.61 8.03
CA THR A 349 -4.56 -8.16 6.87
C THR A 349 -3.91 -9.50 7.20
N VAL A 350 -3.40 -9.63 8.43
CA VAL A 350 -2.91 -10.89 9.01
C VAL A 350 -3.34 -10.97 10.49
N PRO A 351 -3.59 -12.17 11.05
CA PRO A 351 -3.86 -12.31 12.48
C PRO A 351 -2.66 -12.00 13.36
N ARG A 352 -1.45 -12.34 12.89
CA ARG A 352 -0.17 -12.11 13.58
C ARG A 352 0.99 -12.18 12.60
N THR A 353 2.13 -11.68 13.03
CA THR A 353 3.38 -11.68 12.27
C THR A 353 4.36 -12.73 12.80
N PHE A 354 5.36 -13.12 12.00
CA PHE A 354 6.41 -14.05 12.42
C PHE A 354 7.81 -13.52 12.10
N THR A 355 8.81 -13.84 12.92
CA THR A 355 10.22 -13.73 12.52
C THR A 355 10.58 -14.81 11.50
N LEU A 356 11.71 -14.66 10.82
CA LEU A 356 12.26 -15.71 9.94
C LEU A 356 12.51 -17.01 10.71
N ALA A 357 13.08 -16.91 11.91
CA ALA A 357 13.31 -18.04 12.79
C ALA A 357 11.99 -18.72 13.20
N GLU A 358 10.99 -17.93 13.60
CA GLU A 358 9.66 -18.45 13.87
C GLU A 358 9.09 -19.12 12.61
N MET A 359 9.10 -18.49 11.44
CA MET A 359 8.56 -19.10 10.22
C MET A 359 9.20 -20.45 9.88
N ALA A 360 10.50 -20.63 10.15
CA ALA A 360 11.22 -21.87 9.89
C ALA A 360 10.79 -23.05 10.79
N GLU A 361 10.26 -22.80 11.98
CA GLU A 361 9.84 -23.86 12.92
C GLU A 361 8.63 -24.65 12.41
N ASP A 362 7.68 -23.99 11.73
CA ASP A 362 6.52 -24.64 11.11
C ASP A 362 6.07 -23.84 9.88
N PRO A 363 6.78 -24.00 8.74
CA PRO A 363 6.63 -23.12 7.59
C PRO A 363 5.31 -23.30 6.85
N ILE A 364 4.60 -24.41 7.05
CA ILE A 364 3.29 -24.65 6.42
C ILE A 364 2.21 -24.07 7.33
N ALA A 365 2.15 -24.45 8.61
CA ALA A 365 1.06 -23.98 9.47
C ALA A 365 1.13 -22.46 9.70
N ARG A 366 2.32 -21.89 9.88
CA ARG A 366 2.48 -20.44 10.07
C ARG A 366 2.11 -19.67 8.81
N ASN A 367 2.38 -20.22 7.64
CA ASN A 367 1.90 -19.64 6.38
C ASN A 367 0.37 -19.67 6.28
N SER A 368 -0.28 -20.75 6.73
CA SER A 368 -1.74 -20.82 6.80
C SER A 368 -2.33 -19.76 7.72
N VAL A 369 -1.68 -19.46 8.86
CA VAL A 369 -2.09 -18.37 9.75
C VAL A 369 -2.08 -17.02 9.02
N LEU A 370 -1.04 -16.72 8.23
CA LEU A 370 -0.97 -15.49 7.42
C LEU A 370 -2.12 -15.41 6.38
N GLY A 371 -2.63 -16.56 5.93
CA GLY A 371 -3.70 -16.69 4.94
C GLY A 371 -5.12 -16.45 5.46
N THR A 372 -5.32 -16.42 6.79
CA THR A 372 -6.65 -16.45 7.44
C THR A 372 -7.67 -15.48 6.82
N TYR A 373 -7.26 -14.23 6.57
CA TYR A 373 -8.15 -13.18 6.08
C TYR A 373 -7.94 -12.82 4.61
N THR A 374 -7.10 -13.56 3.91
CA THR A 374 -6.64 -13.17 2.56
C THR A 374 -7.05 -14.17 1.48
N THR A 375 -7.13 -15.47 1.79
CA THR A 375 -7.34 -16.56 0.83
C THR A 375 -8.71 -16.54 0.14
N PHE A 376 -9.73 -15.96 0.76
CA PHE A 376 -11.09 -15.97 0.22
C PHE A 376 -11.35 -14.91 -0.86
N ALA A 377 -10.54 -13.85 -0.93
CA ALA A 377 -10.87 -12.67 -1.72
C ALA A 377 -11.07 -12.98 -3.22
N ASN A 378 -10.13 -13.69 -3.85
CA ASN A 378 -10.23 -13.99 -5.28
C ASN A 378 -11.25 -15.10 -5.60
N LEU A 379 -11.48 -16.02 -4.66
CA LEU A 379 -12.51 -17.05 -4.77
C LEU A 379 -13.91 -16.44 -4.74
N LEU A 380 -14.11 -15.41 -3.91
CA LEU A 380 -15.38 -14.69 -3.78
C LEU A 380 -15.50 -13.46 -4.69
N ASP A 381 -14.56 -13.30 -5.63
CA ASP A 381 -14.53 -12.21 -6.61
C ASP A 381 -14.56 -10.81 -5.99
N LEU A 382 -13.64 -10.56 -5.07
CA LEU A 382 -13.49 -9.29 -4.34
C LEU A 382 -12.27 -8.49 -4.83
N ALA A 383 -12.37 -7.16 -4.80
CA ALA A 383 -11.25 -6.24 -4.81
C ALA A 383 -10.75 -6.01 -3.37
N GLY A 384 -9.49 -5.59 -3.20
CA GLY A 384 -8.91 -5.40 -1.88
C GLY A 384 -7.79 -4.37 -1.82
N ILE A 385 -7.73 -3.59 -0.73
CA ILE A 385 -6.61 -2.68 -0.47
C ILE A 385 -6.14 -2.88 0.98
N ALA A 386 -4.91 -3.35 1.12
CA ALA A 386 -4.22 -3.47 2.39
C ALA A 386 -3.50 -2.16 2.72
N VAL A 387 -3.76 -1.61 3.90
CA VAL A 387 -3.12 -0.40 4.41
C VAL A 387 -2.53 -0.65 5.79
N PRO A 388 -1.34 -0.10 6.10
CA PRO A 388 -0.77 -0.15 7.44
C PRO A 388 -1.67 0.57 8.45
N ALA A 389 -1.77 0.02 9.66
CA ALA A 389 -2.50 0.63 10.77
C ALA A 389 -1.59 0.97 11.96
N GLY A 390 -0.28 0.78 11.83
CA GLY A 390 0.70 1.08 12.87
C GLY A 390 1.34 -0.19 13.43
N PHE A 391 1.67 -0.15 14.72
CA PHE A 391 2.33 -1.24 15.43
C PHE A 391 1.47 -1.67 16.63
N THR A 392 1.41 -2.97 16.87
CA THR A 392 0.82 -3.50 18.11
C THR A 392 1.65 -3.08 19.33
N SER A 393 1.09 -3.24 20.52
CA SER A 393 1.82 -3.02 21.79
C SER A 393 3.09 -3.86 21.93
N ALA A 394 3.16 -5.00 21.22
CA ALA A 394 4.34 -5.86 21.13
C ALA A 394 5.37 -5.40 20.07
N GLY A 395 5.18 -4.23 19.45
CA GLY A 395 6.09 -3.67 18.45
C GLY A 395 6.07 -4.42 17.11
N ARG A 396 4.97 -5.11 16.78
CA ARG A 396 4.80 -5.82 15.50
C ARG A 396 3.95 -4.99 14.54
N PRO A 397 4.28 -4.91 13.24
CA PRO A 397 3.44 -4.18 12.30
C PRO A 397 2.07 -4.85 12.16
N HIS A 398 1.01 -4.06 12.06
CA HIS A 398 -0.32 -4.55 11.75
C HIS A 398 -1.05 -3.60 10.79
N GLY A 399 -2.16 -4.07 10.23
CA GLY A 399 -2.90 -3.33 9.22
C GLY A 399 -4.27 -3.92 8.93
N VAL A 400 -5.02 -3.18 8.13
CA VAL A 400 -6.38 -3.53 7.68
C VAL A 400 -6.37 -3.76 6.18
N THR A 401 -7.08 -4.78 5.74
CA THR A 401 -7.49 -4.91 4.35
C THR A 401 -8.96 -4.53 4.25
N LEU A 402 -9.26 -3.50 3.47
CA LEU A 402 -10.62 -3.21 3.03
C LEU A 402 -10.91 -4.07 1.80
N LEU A 403 -12.05 -4.74 1.77
CA LEU A 403 -12.51 -5.60 0.68
C LEU A 403 -13.91 -5.20 0.23
N ALA A 404 -14.15 -5.22 -1.07
CA ALA A 404 -15.46 -4.95 -1.66
C ALA A 404 -15.70 -5.89 -2.87
N PRO A 405 -16.95 -6.10 -3.31
CA PRO A 405 -17.25 -6.85 -4.52
C PRO A 405 -16.50 -6.29 -5.75
N ALA A 406 -16.19 -7.15 -6.72
CA ALA A 406 -15.50 -6.74 -7.94
C ALA A 406 -16.20 -5.57 -8.66
N GLY A 407 -15.42 -4.62 -9.16
CA GLY A 407 -15.84 -3.36 -9.77
C GLY A 407 -15.77 -2.15 -8.83
N ALA A 408 -15.69 -2.36 -7.51
CA ALA A 408 -15.67 -1.30 -6.51
C ALA A 408 -14.26 -0.75 -6.20
N ASP A 409 -13.26 -0.94 -7.08
CA ASP A 409 -11.86 -0.56 -6.86
C ASP A 409 -11.68 0.93 -6.54
N GLY A 410 -12.41 1.81 -7.25
CA GLY A 410 -12.37 3.26 -7.06
C GLY A 410 -12.86 3.69 -5.67
N PRO A 411 -14.12 3.40 -5.31
CA PRO A 411 -14.65 3.68 -3.97
C PRO A 411 -13.83 3.05 -2.84
N LEU A 412 -13.32 1.84 -3.05
CA LEU A 412 -12.45 1.17 -2.10
C LEU A 412 -11.13 1.94 -1.90
N ALA A 413 -10.54 2.44 -2.98
CA ALA A 413 -9.37 3.30 -2.92
C ALA A 413 -9.66 4.62 -2.21
N ASP A 414 -10.85 5.21 -2.36
CA ASP A 414 -11.23 6.43 -1.63
C ASP A 414 -11.29 6.16 -0.13
N ALA A 415 -11.89 5.02 0.25
CA ALA A 415 -11.98 4.64 1.65
C ALA A 415 -10.61 4.34 2.27
N ALA A 416 -9.77 3.61 1.54
CA ALA A 416 -8.41 3.28 1.96
C ALA A 416 -7.52 4.54 2.06
N GLU A 417 -7.64 5.50 1.14
CA GLU A 417 -6.85 6.74 1.18
C GLU A 417 -7.20 7.59 2.42
N ARG A 418 -8.48 7.67 2.78
CA ARG A 418 -8.91 8.34 4.02
C ARG A 418 -8.38 7.66 5.28
N PHE A 419 -8.23 6.33 5.24
CA PHE A 419 -7.65 5.57 6.34
C PHE A 419 -6.12 5.65 6.37
N HIS A 420 -5.42 5.77 5.24
CA HIS A 420 -3.96 5.66 5.19
C HIS A 420 -3.26 6.97 5.60
N THR A 421 -2.57 6.98 6.74
CA THR A 421 -1.81 8.16 7.21
C THR A 421 -0.55 7.75 7.97
N GLY A 422 0.26 8.73 8.37
CA GLY A 422 1.47 8.52 9.17
C GLY A 422 2.73 8.43 8.33
N ARG A 423 3.67 7.56 8.73
CA ARG A 423 4.92 7.32 7.99
C ARG A 423 4.70 6.38 6.81
N ALA A 424 5.46 6.61 5.75
CA ALA A 424 5.41 5.81 4.54
C ALA A 424 6.55 4.78 4.52
N GLY A 425 6.23 3.49 4.68
CA GLY A 425 7.23 2.42 4.69
C GLY A 425 8.30 2.59 5.77
N ALA A 426 9.51 2.10 5.47
CA ALA A 426 10.71 2.30 6.30
C ALA A 426 11.46 3.61 5.97
N THR A 427 10.79 4.55 5.29
CA THR A 427 11.38 5.82 4.86
C THR A 427 11.18 6.92 5.92
N PRO A 428 11.91 8.04 5.86
CA PRO A 428 11.60 9.21 6.69
C PRO A 428 10.36 9.99 6.20
N TYR A 429 9.73 9.59 5.10
CA TYR A 429 8.66 10.35 4.46
C TYR A 429 7.30 10.10 5.12
N ARG A 430 6.43 11.10 5.04
CA ARG A 430 5.02 10.97 5.40
C ARG A 430 4.20 10.51 4.20
N VAL A 431 3.11 9.83 4.49
CA VAL A 431 2.10 9.46 3.49
C VAL A 431 1.58 10.71 2.80
N ARG A 432 1.78 10.79 1.48
CA ARG A 432 1.13 11.80 0.63
C ARG A 432 -0.21 11.27 0.15
N THR A 433 -1.19 12.15 0.06
CA THR A 433 -2.49 11.86 -0.54
C THR A 433 -2.72 12.84 -1.68
N GLY A 434 -3.77 12.62 -2.48
CA GLY A 434 -4.22 13.61 -3.45
C GLY A 434 -4.80 14.89 -2.82
N ARG A 435 -4.82 14.98 -1.48
CA ARG A 435 -5.44 16.06 -0.71
C ARG A 435 -4.40 17.03 -0.18
N THR A 436 -4.81 18.28 0.02
CA THR A 436 -3.95 19.32 0.60
C THR A 436 -3.68 19.01 2.07
N LEU A 437 -2.42 19.09 2.48
CA LEU A 437 -2.00 18.98 3.88
C LEU A 437 -2.10 20.37 4.54
N LEU A 438 -2.85 20.45 5.63
CA LEU A 438 -3.11 21.65 6.42
C LEU A 438 -2.45 21.52 7.79
N ALA A 439 -1.54 22.45 8.14
CA ALA A 439 -0.98 22.61 9.47
C ALA A 439 -1.86 23.51 10.34
N VAL A 440 -2.32 22.95 11.46
CA VAL A 440 -3.16 23.61 12.44
C VAL A 440 -2.40 23.75 13.76
N VAL A 441 -2.23 24.98 14.21
CA VAL A 441 -1.50 25.29 15.45
C VAL A 441 -2.42 25.55 16.65
N GLY A 442 -3.68 25.91 16.41
CA GLY A 442 -4.58 26.47 17.44
C GLY A 442 -5.94 25.82 17.55
N ALA A 443 -7.00 26.63 17.57
CA ALA A 443 -8.35 26.22 17.95
C ALA A 443 -9.02 25.12 17.08
N HIS A 444 -8.46 24.80 15.91
CA HIS A 444 -8.95 23.70 15.05
C HIS A 444 -8.27 22.35 15.34
N ARG A 445 -7.30 22.30 16.27
CA ARG A 445 -6.65 21.04 16.71
C ARG A 445 -7.67 20.09 17.34
N THR A 446 -7.42 18.80 17.27
CA THR A 446 -8.25 17.77 17.90
C THR A 446 -8.42 18.09 19.39
N GLY A 447 -9.66 18.04 19.86
CA GLY A 447 -10.03 18.41 21.23
C GLY A 447 -10.22 19.91 21.49
N HIS A 448 -9.98 20.79 20.51
CA HIS A 448 -10.20 22.23 20.64
C HIS A 448 -11.53 22.69 20.01
N PRO A 449 -12.05 23.89 20.38
CA PRO A 449 -13.43 24.30 20.09
C PRO A 449 -13.83 24.35 18.60
N LEU A 450 -12.90 24.66 17.69
CA LEU A 450 -13.18 24.79 16.25
C LEU A 450 -12.87 23.51 15.46
N HIS A 451 -12.43 22.45 16.12
CA HIS A 451 -12.20 21.16 15.47
C HIS A 451 -13.45 20.59 14.75
N PRO A 452 -14.68 20.70 15.30
CA PRO A 452 -15.89 20.24 14.61
C PRO A 452 -16.09 20.91 13.24
N GLU A 453 -15.66 22.16 13.06
CA GLU A 453 -15.74 22.85 11.76
C GLU A 453 -14.84 22.21 10.72
N LEU A 454 -13.62 21.83 11.13
CA LEU A 454 -12.65 21.17 10.27
C LEU A 454 -13.15 19.77 9.85
N ARG A 455 -13.73 19.02 10.79
CA ARG A 455 -14.38 17.73 10.48
C ARG A 455 -15.56 17.88 9.52
N ALA A 456 -16.38 18.92 9.70
CA ALA A 456 -17.51 19.19 8.80
C ALA A 456 -17.07 19.52 7.37
N LEU A 457 -15.83 19.98 7.17
CA LEU A 457 -15.21 20.21 5.87
C LEU A 457 -14.52 18.96 5.29
N GLY A 458 -14.70 17.79 5.91
CA GLY A 458 -14.17 16.51 5.42
C GLY A 458 -12.70 16.27 5.76
N ALA A 459 -12.14 17.03 6.72
CA ALA A 459 -10.76 16.88 7.11
C ALA A 459 -10.48 15.54 7.81
N THR A 460 -9.33 14.95 7.50
CA THR A 460 -8.86 13.70 8.12
C THR A 460 -7.48 13.91 8.75
N SER A 461 -7.27 13.41 9.97
CA SER A 461 -6.00 13.62 10.69
C SER A 461 -4.80 13.02 9.94
N ALA A 462 -3.71 13.77 9.87
CA ALA A 462 -2.39 13.36 9.35
C ALA A 462 -1.33 13.25 10.46
N GLY A 463 -1.75 13.34 11.71
CA GLY A 463 -0.89 13.24 12.90
C GLY A 463 -0.17 14.54 13.27
N LEU A 464 0.68 14.44 14.29
CA LEU A 464 1.49 15.57 14.77
C LEU A 464 2.75 15.76 13.94
N ALA A 465 3.19 17.02 13.85
CA ALA A 465 4.43 17.43 13.22
C ALA A 465 5.00 18.67 13.91
N HIS A 466 6.18 19.07 13.50
CA HIS A 466 6.85 20.27 13.98
C HIS A 466 7.18 21.18 12.79
N THR A 467 7.07 22.49 12.99
CA THR A 467 7.58 23.45 12.01
C THR A 467 9.11 23.43 11.99
N ALA A 468 9.71 23.94 10.92
CA ALA A 468 11.12 24.35 10.95
C ALA A 468 11.38 25.36 12.09
N GLY A 469 12.66 25.58 12.42
CA GLY A 469 13.08 26.49 13.51
C GLY A 469 12.91 27.99 13.22
N ALA A 470 11.93 28.37 12.40
CA ALA A 470 11.75 29.71 11.85
C ALA A 470 10.37 30.31 12.19
N TYR A 471 9.74 29.88 13.29
CA TYR A 471 8.40 30.34 13.67
C TYR A 471 8.35 30.80 15.13
N ARG A 472 7.60 31.86 15.37
CA ARG A 472 7.22 32.30 16.72
C ARG A 472 5.72 32.14 16.93
N LEU A 473 5.33 31.87 18.16
CA LEU A 473 3.95 31.64 18.57
C LEU A 473 3.53 32.70 19.58
N TYR A 474 2.39 33.33 19.34
CA TYR A 474 1.86 34.42 20.17
C TYR A 474 0.45 34.10 20.67
N ASP A 475 0.13 34.59 21.85
CA ASP A 475 -1.21 34.49 22.41
C ASP A 475 -2.08 35.68 21.99
N LEU A 476 -3.12 35.43 21.19
CA LEU A 476 -4.11 36.45 20.80
C LEU A 476 -5.35 36.43 21.72
N GLY A 477 -5.28 35.73 22.85
CA GLY A 477 -6.36 35.55 23.83
C GLY A 477 -7.05 34.21 23.67
N ASP A 478 -8.00 34.12 22.73
CA ASP A 478 -8.81 32.92 22.49
C ASP A 478 -8.16 31.94 21.49
N ARG A 479 -7.07 32.35 20.84
CA ARG A 479 -6.37 31.59 19.80
C ARG A 479 -4.89 31.98 19.73
N PRO A 480 -4.02 31.11 19.19
CA PRO A 480 -2.65 31.48 18.88
C PRO A 480 -2.52 32.20 17.53
N GLY A 481 -1.50 33.04 17.41
CA GLY A 481 -0.98 33.57 16.15
C GLY A 481 0.43 33.04 15.89
N MET A 482 0.63 32.34 14.77
CA MET A 482 1.96 31.85 14.37
C MET A 482 2.53 32.73 13.26
N VAL A 483 3.77 33.20 13.42
CA VAL A 483 4.45 34.10 12.47
C VAL A 483 5.80 33.51 12.10
N ARG A 484 6.15 33.54 10.82
CA ARG A 484 7.49 33.14 10.34
C ARG A 484 8.49 34.26 10.65
N THR A 485 9.58 33.93 11.33
CA THR A 485 10.66 34.88 11.67
C THR A 485 12.03 34.25 11.42
N THR A 486 13.07 35.09 11.34
CA THR A 486 14.47 34.61 11.18
C THR A 486 15.08 34.07 12.47
N ASP A 487 14.45 34.35 13.61
CA ASP A 487 14.91 34.05 14.97
C ASP A 487 13.84 33.28 15.76
N GLY A 488 13.18 32.35 15.08
CA GLY A 488 12.09 31.55 15.63
C GLY A 488 12.56 30.28 16.35
N ALA A 489 11.58 29.44 16.67
CA ALA A 489 11.76 28.09 17.15
C ALA A 489 10.89 27.13 16.34
N SER A 490 11.01 25.84 16.67
CA SER A 490 10.12 24.81 16.15
C SER A 490 8.83 24.77 16.99
N ILE A 491 7.69 24.80 16.31
CA ILE A 491 6.36 24.79 16.92
C ILE A 491 5.65 23.49 16.55
N GLU A 492 5.06 22.83 17.54
CA GLU A 492 4.23 21.66 17.28
C GLU A 492 2.90 22.06 16.61
N VAL A 493 2.59 21.40 15.51
CA VAL A 493 1.35 21.54 14.75
C VAL A 493 0.67 20.18 14.59
N GLU A 494 -0.65 20.22 14.45
CA GLU A 494 -1.42 19.06 14.03
C GLU A 494 -1.75 19.17 12.54
N LEU A 495 -1.53 18.09 11.81
CA LEU A 495 -1.75 18.05 10.36
C LEU A 495 -3.10 17.43 10.03
N PHE A 496 -3.75 17.95 8.99
CA PHE A 496 -4.99 17.41 8.44
C PHE A 496 -4.95 17.38 6.92
N HIS A 497 -5.50 16.34 6.31
CA HIS A 497 -5.77 16.32 4.87
C HIS A 497 -7.15 16.93 4.58
N LEU A 498 -7.21 17.91 3.68
CA LEU A 498 -8.45 18.49 3.15
C LEU A 498 -8.43 18.45 1.62
N ASP A 499 -9.59 18.22 1.01
CA ASP A 499 -9.74 18.46 -0.43
C ASP A 499 -9.82 19.97 -0.74
N ALA A 500 -9.77 20.32 -2.03
CA ALA A 500 -9.78 21.70 -2.47
C ALA A 500 -11.07 22.46 -2.06
N ALA A 501 -12.22 21.77 -2.03
CA ALA A 501 -13.49 22.38 -1.65
C ALA A 501 -13.53 22.67 -0.14
N GLY A 502 -13.08 21.72 0.69
CA GLY A 502 -12.93 21.88 2.13
C GLY A 502 -11.94 22.99 2.48
N LEU A 503 -10.81 23.08 1.77
CA LEU A 503 -9.85 24.15 1.97
C LEU A 503 -10.43 25.53 1.61
N GLY A 504 -11.15 25.64 0.49
CA GLY A 504 -11.87 26.86 0.12
C GLY A 504 -12.93 27.24 1.14
N GLY A 505 -13.67 26.25 1.64
CA GLY A 505 -14.64 26.43 2.72
C GLY A 505 -13.99 26.93 4.01
N LEU A 506 -12.84 26.38 4.40
CA LEU A 506 -12.08 26.82 5.56
C LEU A 506 -11.61 28.26 5.40
N LEU A 507 -11.05 28.61 4.24
CA LEU A 507 -10.51 29.95 3.97
C LEU A 507 -11.57 31.05 4.19
N THR A 508 -12.84 30.79 3.85
CA THR A 508 -13.94 31.74 4.04
C THR A 508 -14.36 31.95 5.51
N ARG A 509 -13.91 31.09 6.43
CA ARG A 509 -14.26 31.10 7.86
C ARG A 509 -13.16 31.67 8.75
N ILE A 510 -11.98 31.96 8.20
CA ILE A 510 -10.84 32.46 8.98
C ILE A 510 -10.95 33.98 9.08
N PRO A 511 -11.22 34.55 10.28
CA PRO A 511 -11.25 35.99 10.44
C PRO A 511 -9.83 36.55 10.58
N PRO A 512 -9.62 37.83 10.21
CA PRO A 512 -8.42 38.56 10.61
C PRO A 512 -8.20 38.48 12.13
N PRO A 513 -6.96 38.44 12.60
CA PRO A 513 -5.70 38.62 11.85
C PRO A 513 -5.10 37.32 11.31
N LEU A 514 -5.86 36.22 11.29
CA LEU A 514 -5.36 34.93 10.83
C LEU A 514 -5.54 34.78 9.32
N GLY A 515 -4.69 33.95 8.72
CA GLY A 515 -4.78 33.56 7.32
C GLY A 515 -4.17 32.19 7.07
N LEU A 516 -4.32 31.68 5.86
CA LEU A 516 -3.60 30.50 5.39
C LEU A 516 -2.45 30.92 4.50
N GLY A 517 -1.27 30.37 4.77
CA GLY A 517 -0.09 30.55 3.95
C GLY A 517 0.76 29.29 3.91
N SER A 518 1.99 29.41 3.44
CA SER A 518 2.94 28.29 3.42
C SER A 518 3.64 28.16 4.76
N VAL A 519 3.57 26.97 5.35
CA VAL A 519 4.32 26.57 6.55
C VAL A 519 5.35 25.51 6.15
N GLU A 520 6.57 25.72 6.58
CA GLU A 520 7.71 24.81 6.41
C GLU A 520 7.82 23.93 7.66
N LEU A 521 7.78 22.62 7.47
CA LEU A 521 7.97 21.62 8.51
C LEU A 521 9.46 21.35 8.77
N ASP A 522 9.78 20.71 9.90
CA ASP A 522 11.14 20.35 10.30
C ASP A 522 11.82 19.34 9.34
N ASP A 523 11.02 18.58 8.59
CA ASP A 523 11.46 17.68 7.52
C ASP A 523 11.67 18.39 6.16
N GLY A 524 11.50 19.71 6.10
CA GLY A 524 11.64 20.55 4.90
C GLY A 524 10.39 20.59 4.02
N THR A 525 9.34 19.85 4.35
CA THR A 525 8.10 19.84 3.57
C THR A 525 7.36 21.16 3.73
N HIS A 526 6.84 21.71 2.63
CA HIS A 526 5.98 22.88 2.65
C HIS A 526 4.51 22.44 2.59
N VAL A 527 3.70 22.97 3.50
CA VAL A 527 2.27 22.68 3.64
C VAL A 527 1.47 23.97 3.74
N VAL A 528 0.16 23.91 3.49
CA VAL A 528 -0.72 25.04 3.81
C VAL A 528 -0.88 25.08 5.33
N GLY A 529 -0.88 26.24 5.97
CA GLY A 529 -1.06 26.31 7.41
C GLY A 529 -1.52 27.66 7.91
N PHE A 530 -2.03 27.67 9.14
CA PHE A 530 -2.44 28.90 9.81
C PHE A 530 -1.24 29.78 10.13
N LEU A 531 -1.29 31.03 9.64
CA LEU A 531 -0.36 32.10 9.97
C LEU A 531 -1.13 33.31 10.50
N CYS A 532 -0.41 34.23 11.13
CA CYS A 532 -0.94 35.48 11.65
C CYS A 532 -0.27 36.68 10.95
N GLU A 533 -1.03 37.74 10.74
CA GLU A 533 -0.50 39.01 10.27
C GLU A 533 0.46 39.61 11.31
N ALA A 534 1.66 40.01 10.86
CA ALA A 534 2.73 40.45 11.77
C ALA A 534 2.35 41.63 12.66
N HIS A 535 1.44 42.51 12.22
CA HIS A 535 1.00 43.65 13.02
C HIS A 535 0.18 43.23 14.24
N ALA A 536 -0.53 42.11 14.17
CA ALA A 536 -1.43 41.65 15.23
C ALA A 536 -0.68 41.01 16.41
N VAL A 537 0.60 40.67 16.23
CA VAL A 537 1.44 40.08 17.28
C VAL A 537 2.37 41.09 17.95
N ALA A 538 2.36 42.36 17.54
CA ALA A 538 3.32 43.37 18.01
C ALA A 538 3.29 43.56 19.54
N ASP A 539 2.10 43.52 20.15
CA ASP A 539 1.87 43.66 21.59
C ASP A 539 1.35 42.36 22.24
N ALA A 540 1.33 41.24 21.49
CA ALA A 540 0.84 39.97 21.97
C ALA A 540 1.91 39.24 22.80
N PRO A 541 1.55 38.54 23.89
CA PRO A 541 2.50 37.72 24.64
C PRO A 541 3.17 36.66 23.75
N ASP A 542 4.51 36.65 23.73
CA ASP A 542 5.29 35.61 23.07
C ASP A 542 5.24 34.32 23.91
N ILE A 543 4.67 33.28 23.33
CA ILE A 543 4.49 31.95 23.94
C ILE A 543 5.34 30.89 23.22
N THR A 544 6.31 31.29 22.41
CA THR A 544 7.20 30.41 21.64
C THR A 544 7.91 29.39 22.55
N GLY A 545 8.29 29.79 23.76
CA GLY A 545 8.99 28.94 24.72
C GLY A 545 8.19 27.73 25.23
N TYR A 546 6.86 27.72 25.06
CA TYR A 546 6.03 26.57 25.39
C TYR A 546 6.03 25.48 24.31
N GLY A 547 6.59 25.77 23.12
CA GLY A 547 6.70 24.84 21.99
C GLY A 547 5.39 24.49 21.30
N SER A 548 4.23 24.69 21.94
CA SER A 548 2.91 24.41 21.35
C SER A 548 1.79 25.20 22.03
N TRP A 549 0.67 25.39 21.33
CA TRP A 549 -0.53 25.99 21.91
C TRP A 549 -1.09 25.15 23.07
N PRO A 550 -1.24 23.81 22.97
CA PRO A 550 -1.65 23.00 24.13
C PRO A 550 -0.67 23.11 25.30
N GLY A 551 0.64 23.15 25.05
CA GLY A 551 1.66 23.31 26.09
C GLY A 551 1.47 24.62 26.87
N TYR A 552 1.14 25.70 26.16
CA TYR A 552 0.82 26.98 26.78
C TYR A 552 -0.52 26.96 27.53
N VAL A 553 -1.59 26.47 26.92
CA VAL A 553 -2.93 26.41 27.54
C VAL A 553 -2.91 25.58 28.83
N ASN A 554 -2.21 24.45 28.84
CA ASN A 554 -2.09 23.59 30.01
C ASN A 554 -1.21 24.18 31.13
N ALA A 555 -0.36 25.15 30.80
CA ALA A 555 0.49 25.86 31.76
C ALA A 555 -0.16 27.14 32.30
N ARG A 556 -1.33 27.55 31.79
CA ARG A 556 -2.11 28.66 32.34
C ARG A 556 -2.68 28.23 33.71
N PRO A 557 -2.60 29.10 34.73
CA PRO A 557 -3.08 28.82 36.08
C PRO A 557 -4.61 28.66 36.19
#